data_AF-A0A359CHJ0-F1
#
_entry.id   AF-A0A359CHJ0-F1
#
_cell.length_a   1.000
_cell.length_b   1.000
_cell.length_c   1.000
_cell.angle_alpha   90.00
_cell.angle_beta   90.00
_cell.angle_gamma   90.00
#
_symmetry.space_group_name_H-M   'P 1'
#
loop_
_entity.id
_entity.type
_entity.pdbx_description
1 polymer ?
#
loop_
_entity_poly.entity_id
_entity_poly.type
_entity_poly.pdbx_seq_one_letter_code
_entity_poly.pdbx_strand_id
1 'polypeptide(L)' 'FEEIRKWLRIFYRRFFAQQFKRSCLPDAPKVGSVSLSPRTDWRMPSDAAADLWLDELERVEPFTV' A
#
# COMPACT_ATOMS: atom_id res chain seq x y z
N PHE A 1 -18.80 5.35 3.67
CA PHE A 1 -18.12 4.23 2.98
C PHE A 1 -17.47 4.68 1.67
N GLU A 2 -18.18 5.45 0.84
CA GLU A 2 -17.66 5.92 -0.46
C GLU A 2 -16.36 6.72 -0.38
N GLU A 3 -16.22 7.63 0.60
CA GLU A 3 -14.97 8.38 0.81
C GLU A 3 -13.80 7.48 1.21
N ILE A 4 -14.03 6.52 2.10
CA ILE A 4 -13.00 5.55 2.50
C ILE A 4 -12.57 4.72 1.29
N ARG A 5 -13.52 4.23 0.50
CA ARG A 5 -13.24 3.47 -0.74
C ARG A 5 -12.44 4.30 -1.74
N LYS A 6 -12.78 5.60 -1.91
CA LYS A 6 -12.03 6.52 -2.75
C LYS A 6 -10.57 6.64 -2.30
N TRP A 7 -10.33 6.87 -1.01
CA TRP A 7 -8.98 7.06 -0.49
C TRP A 7 -8.18 5.76 -0.46
N LEU A 8 -8.82 4.63 -0.18
CA LEU A 8 -8.17 3.32 -0.21
C LEU A 8 -7.75 2.93 -1.63
N ARG A 9 -8.59 3.22 -2.64
CA ARG A 9 -8.22 3.07 -4.06
C ARG A 9 -6.98 3.89 -4.41
N ILE A 10 -6.91 5.14 -3.96
CA ILE A 10 -5.75 6.02 -4.18
C ILE A 10 -4.51 5.46 -3.47
N PHE A 11 -4.69 4.97 -2.24
CA PHE A 11 -3.62 4.34 -1.46
C PHE A 11 -3.04 3.14 -2.20
N TYR A 12 -3.85 2.15 -2.60
CA TYR A 12 -3.33 0.97 -3.33
C TYR A 12 -2.56 1.37 -4.59
N ARG A 13 -3.14 2.24 -5.43
CA ARG A 13 -2.47 2.68 -6.66
C ARG A 13 -1.11 3.33 -6.39
N ARG A 14 -1.03 4.28 -5.45
CA ARG A 14 0.21 5.02 -5.18
C ARG A 14 1.21 4.19 -4.39
N PHE A 15 0.73 3.40 -3.43
CA PHE A 15 1.59 2.61 -2.57
C PHE A 15 2.37 1.57 -3.37
N PHE A 16 1.71 0.93 -4.34
CA PHE A 16 2.34 -0.02 -5.25
C PHE A 16 3.22 0.67 -6.29
N ALA A 17 2.67 1.62 -7.06
CA ALA A 17 3.40 2.27 -8.16
C ALA A 17 4.64 3.07 -7.71
N GLN A 18 4.73 3.44 -6.42
CA GLN A 18 5.86 4.20 -5.87
C GLN A 18 6.82 3.32 -5.07
N GLN A 19 6.69 1.99 -5.13
CA GLN A 19 7.56 1.08 -4.38
C GLN A 19 9.04 1.23 -4.76
N PHE A 20 9.36 1.51 -6.02
CA PHE A 20 10.74 1.74 -6.49
C PHE A 20 11.46 2.86 -5.73
N LYS A 21 10.73 3.90 -5.28
CA LYS A 21 11.32 4.99 -4.49
C LYS A 21 11.78 4.51 -3.12
N ARG A 22 11.19 3.41 -2.61
CA ARG A 22 11.54 2.83 -1.31
C ARG A 22 12.79 1.96 -1.37
N SER A 23 13.09 1.40 -2.53
CA SER A 23 14.28 0.56 -2.75
C SER A 23 15.60 1.29 -2.52
N CYS A 24 15.62 2.62 -2.74
CA CYS A 24 16.81 3.46 -2.59
C CYS A 24 16.69 4.48 -1.44
N LEU A 25 15.90 4.18 -0.40
CA LEU A 25 15.78 5.07 0.75
C LEU A 25 17.10 5.16 1.53
N PRO A 26 17.51 6.37 1.98
CA PRO A 26 18.65 6.51 2.87
C PRO A 26 18.39 5.78 4.19
N ASP A 27 19.46 5.54 4.94
CA ASP A 27 19.35 4.99 6.29
C ASP A 27 18.55 5.91 7.20
N ALA A 28 17.64 5.33 7.98
CA ALA A 28 16.84 6.03 8.97
C ALA A 28 16.51 5.07 10.11
N PRO A 29 16.43 5.55 11.37
CA PRO A 29 16.05 4.72 12.49
C PRO A 29 14.58 4.30 12.36
N LYS A 30 14.27 3.04 12.67
CA LYS A 30 12.88 2.56 12.80
C LYS A 30 12.24 3.25 14.01
N VAL A 31 11.07 3.84 13.81
CA VAL A 31 10.24 4.44 14.87
C VAL A 31 8.84 3.83 14.79
N GLY A 32 8.29 3.39 15.94
CA GLY A 32 7.00 2.72 16.01
C GLY A 32 7.07 1.22 15.70
N SER A 33 5.91 0.61 15.40
CA SER A 33 5.79 -0.84 15.22
C SER A 33 6.20 -1.32 13.81
N VAL A 34 5.94 -0.53 12.77
CA VAL A 34 6.14 -0.88 11.36
C VAL A 34 6.92 0.21 10.63
N SER A 35 7.86 -0.19 9.76
CA SER A 35 8.60 0.70 8.86
C SER A 35 8.46 0.28 7.39
N LEU A 36 8.65 1.22 6.46
CA LEU A 36 8.62 0.94 5.02
C LEU A 36 10.02 0.73 4.41
N SER A 37 11.01 0.45 5.26
CA SER A 37 12.37 0.16 4.80
C SER A 37 12.39 -1.22 4.13
N PRO A 38 12.94 -1.35 2.89
CA PRO A 38 13.11 -2.64 2.23
C PRO A 38 14.08 -3.57 2.97
N ARG A 39 14.87 -3.01 3.90
CA ARG A 39 15.87 -3.75 4.69
C ARG A 39 15.30 -4.38 5.95
N THR A 40 14.12 -3.94 6.39
CA THR A 40 13.54 -4.34 7.69
C THR A 40 12.16 -4.98 7.50
N ASP A 41 11.09 -4.19 7.63
CA ASP A 41 9.73 -4.75 7.79
C ASP A 41 8.97 -4.92 6.46
N TRP A 42 9.25 -4.09 5.44
CA TRP A 42 8.42 -4.05 4.21
C TRP A 42 9.21 -4.47 2.97
N ARG A 43 9.08 -5.73 2.56
CA ARG A 43 9.73 -6.27 1.35
C ARG A 43 8.72 -6.48 0.25
N MET A 44 8.73 -5.60 -0.73
CA MET A 44 7.84 -5.64 -1.89
C MET A 44 8.64 -5.36 -3.18
N PRO A 45 8.43 -6.12 -4.27
CA PRO A 45 9.03 -5.85 -5.57
C PRO A 45 8.62 -4.48 -6.12
N SER A 46 9.51 -3.83 -6.88
CA SER A 46 9.24 -2.49 -7.44
C SER A 46 8.22 -2.49 -8.57
N ASP A 47 8.01 -3.65 -9.19
CA ASP A 47 7.14 -3.94 -10.32
C ASP A 47 5.84 -4.67 -9.91
N ALA A 48 5.61 -4.85 -8.62
CA ALA A 48 4.38 -5.49 -8.14
C ALA A 48 3.14 -4.65 -8.49
N ALA A 49 2.08 -5.36 -8.91
CA ALA A 49 0.84 -4.78 -9.41
C ALA A 49 -0.27 -4.77 -8.35
N ALA A 50 -1.12 -3.74 -8.35
CA ALA A 50 -2.17 -3.54 -7.35
C ALA A 50 -3.52 -4.17 -7.74
N ASP A 51 -3.63 -4.75 -8.93
CA ASP A 51 -4.90 -5.11 -9.58
C ASP A 51 -5.76 -6.02 -8.71
N LEU A 52 -5.16 -7.05 -8.08
CA LEU A 52 -5.90 -7.97 -7.21
C LEU A 52 -6.62 -7.24 -6.04
N TRP A 53 -5.97 -6.26 -5.42
CA TRP A 53 -6.55 -5.49 -4.31
C TRP A 53 -7.58 -4.46 -4.80
N LEU A 54 -7.38 -3.92 -6.00
CA LEU A 54 -8.34 -3.00 -6.61
C LEU A 54 -9.62 -3.73 -7.00
N ASP A 55 -9.50 -4.92 -7.57
CA ASP A 55 -10.62 -5.81 -7.91
C ASP A 55 -11.39 -6.24 -6.67
N GLU A 56 -10.68 -6.61 -5.60
CA GLU A 56 -11.29 -6.94 -4.32
C GLU A 56 -12.06 -5.74 -3.76
N LEU A 57 -11.43 -4.56 -3.70
CA LEU A 57 -12.06 -3.32 -3.24
C LEU A 57 -13.30 -2.95 -4.06
N GLU A 58 -13.37 -3.37 -5.32
CA GLU A 58 -14.54 -3.14 -6.15
C GLU A 58 -15.73 -4.02 -5.81
N ARG A 59 -15.46 -5.23 -5.32
CA ARG A 59 -16.44 -6.25 -4.93
C ARG A 59 -16.89 -6.13 -3.48
N VAL A 60 -16.17 -5.39 -2.63
CA VAL A 60 -16.57 -5.19 -1.23
C VAL A 60 -17.89 -4.43 -1.15
N GLU A 61 -18.92 -5.10 -0.64
CA GLU A 61 -20.20 -4.47 -0.34
C GLU A 61 -20.14 -3.68 0.98
N PRO A 62 -20.92 -2.58 1.11
CA PRO A 62 -21.03 -1.87 2.38
C PRO A 62 -21.55 -2.81 3.46
N PHE A 63 -20.89 -2.82 4.61
CA PHE A 63 -21.36 -3.53 5.78
C PHE A 63 -22.78 -3.04 6.14
N THR A 64 -23.74 -3.96 6.04
CA THR A 64 -25.14 -3.74 6.44
C THR A 64 -25.32 -4.39 7.80
N VAL A 65 -25.77 -3.59 8.79
CA VAL A 65 -26.15 -4.04 10.13
C VAL A 65 -27.65 -4.23 10.17
#